data_AF-A0A9Q5N6P1-F1
#
_entry.id   AF-A0A9Q5N6P1-F1
#
_cell.length_a   1.000
_cell.length_b   1.000
_cell.length_c   1.000
_cell.angle_alpha   90.00
_cell.angle_beta   90.00
_cell.angle_gamma   90.00
#
_symmetry.space_group_name_H-M   'P 1'
#
loop_
_entity.id
_entity.type
_entity.pdbx_description
1 polymer ?
#
loop_
_entity_poly.entity_id
_entity_poly.type
_entity_poly.pdbx_seq_one_letter_code
_entity_poly.pdbx_strand_id
1 'polypeptide(L)'
;MALASLRTPFKATYRYLQRQAHENPVIFWSCVLGFTSPIFAFTVPPIRKHFFGYVPPPPIPTSYPLPQRARRPIQGYEDEE
;
A
#
# COMPACT_ATOMS: atom_id res chain seq x y z
N MET A 1 -39.21 -10.46 -24.25
CA MET A 1 -37.95 -10.69 -25.01
C MET A 1 -36.85 -9.65 -24.71
N ALA A 2 -36.90 -8.86 -23.62
CA ALA A 2 -35.93 -7.77 -23.37
C ALA A 2 -34.90 -8.03 -22.24
N LEU A 3 -35.14 -8.98 -21.34
CA LEU A 3 -34.27 -9.24 -20.17
C LEU A 3 -33.04 -10.12 -20.46
N ALA A 4 -33.05 -10.89 -21.56
CA ALA A 4 -31.93 -11.77 -21.91
C ALA A 4 -30.69 -11.00 -22.40
N SER A 5 -30.89 -9.82 -23.01
CA SER A 5 -29.84 -9.01 -23.63
C SER A 5 -28.81 -8.45 -22.62
N LEU A 6 -29.27 -8.09 -21.40
CA LEU A 6 -28.42 -7.48 -20.36
C LEU A 6 -27.35 -8.41 -19.79
N ARG A 7 -27.52 -9.73 -19.87
CA ARG A 7 -26.57 -10.72 -19.32
C ARG A 7 -25.58 -11.26 -20.36
N THR A 8 -25.91 -11.09 -21.65
CA THR A 8 -25.08 -11.53 -22.77
C THR A 8 -23.68 -10.90 -22.80
N PRO A 9 -23.49 -9.58 -22.56
CA PRO A 9 -22.15 -9.00 -22.58
C PRO A 9 -21.27 -9.55 -21.45
N PHE A 10 -21.78 -9.70 -20.23
CA PHE A 10 -21.01 -10.28 -19.12
C PHE A 10 -20.58 -11.71 -19.37
N LYS A 11 -21.45 -12.55 -19.94
CA LYS A 11 -21.11 -13.93 -20.32
C LYS A 11 -20.06 -13.98 -21.44
N ALA A 12 -20.16 -13.09 -22.43
CA ALA A 12 -19.19 -12.99 -23.51
C ALA A 12 -17.82 -12.54 -22.99
N THR A 13 -17.78 -11.53 -22.12
CA THR A 13 -16.55 -11.06 -21.47
C THR A 13 -15.92 -12.15 -20.62
N TYR A 14 -16.69 -12.89 -19.81
CA TYR A 14 -16.15 -13.99 -19.01
C TYR A 14 -15.49 -15.08 -19.88
N ARG A 15 -16.17 -15.51 -20.96
CA ARG A 15 -15.61 -16.50 -21.89
C ARG A 15 -14.36 -15.99 -22.59
N TYR A 16 -14.31 -14.70 -22.92
CA TYR A 16 -13.13 -14.07 -23.51
C TYR A 16 -11.95 -14.04 -22.52
N LEU A 17 -12.17 -13.62 -21.28
CA LEU A 17 -11.12 -13.62 -20.25
C LEU A 17 -10.63 -15.04 -19.96
N GLN A 18 -11.53 -16.02 -19.89
CA GLN A 18 -11.18 -17.43 -19.75
C GLN A 18 -10.30 -17.90 -20.91
N ARG A 19 -10.67 -17.56 -22.16
CA ARG A 19 -9.87 -17.88 -23.35
C ARG A 19 -8.48 -17.25 -23.29
N GLN A 20 -8.38 -15.97 -22.92
CA GLN A 20 -7.09 -15.28 -22.80
C GLN A 20 -6.21 -15.88 -21.69
N ALA A 21 -6.79 -16.32 -20.59
CA ALA A 21 -6.07 -17.00 -19.52
C ALA A 21 -5.43 -18.32 -19.96
N HIS A 22 -6.02 -19.03 -20.93
CA HIS A 22 -5.50 -20.30 -21.47
C HIS A 22 -4.61 -20.13 -22.70
N GLU A 23 -4.98 -19.25 -23.65
CA GLU A 23 -4.24 -19.07 -24.91
C GLU A 23 -3.00 -18.18 -24.72
N ASN A 24 -3.11 -17.12 -23.91
CA ASN A 24 -2.04 -16.14 -23.68
C ASN A 24 -1.82 -15.88 -22.17
N PRO A 25 -1.43 -16.91 -21.40
CA PRO A 25 -1.39 -16.83 -19.94
C PRO A 25 -0.47 -15.71 -19.44
N VAL A 26 0.68 -15.49 -20.10
CA VAL A 26 1.68 -14.51 -19.68
C VAL A 26 1.11 -13.09 -19.73
N ILE A 27 0.48 -12.71 -20.83
CA ILE A 27 -0.08 -11.36 -21.00
C ILE A 27 -1.25 -11.16 -20.04
N PHE A 28 -2.15 -12.14 -19.97
CA PHE A 28 -3.34 -12.06 -19.13
C PHE A 28 -2.99 -11.86 -17.65
N TRP A 29 -2.16 -12.73 -17.09
CA TRP A 29 -1.82 -12.67 -15.67
C TRP A 29 -0.91 -11.49 -15.33
N SER A 30 -0.04 -11.05 -16.23
CA SER A 30 0.76 -9.83 -16.04
C SER A 30 -0.14 -8.61 -15.87
N CYS A 31 -1.16 -8.46 -16.71
CA CYS A 31 -2.13 -7.37 -16.58
C CYS A 31 -2.95 -7.49 -15.29
N VAL A 32 -3.48 -8.68 -14.98
CA VAL A 32 -4.27 -8.89 -13.76
C VAL A 32 -3.46 -8.52 -12.52
N LEU A 33 -2.25 -9.06 -12.36
CA LEU A 33 -1.41 -8.76 -11.21
C LEU A 33 -0.95 -7.29 -11.19
N GLY A 34 -0.65 -6.72 -12.36
CA GLY A 34 -0.31 -5.31 -12.52
C GLY A 34 -1.43 -4.38 -12.07
N PHE A 35 -2.69 -4.70 -12.35
CA PHE A 35 -3.85 -3.93 -11.88
C PHE A 35 -4.22 -4.22 -10.43
N THR A 36 -4.12 -5.47 -9.98
CA THR A 36 -4.45 -5.85 -8.60
C THR A 36 -3.49 -5.22 -7.58
N SER A 37 -2.22 -5.03 -7.94
CA SER A 37 -1.21 -4.52 -7.01
C SER A 37 -1.47 -3.08 -6.52
N PRO A 38 -1.73 -2.08 -7.39
CA PRO A 38 -2.15 -0.74 -6.95
C PRO A 38 -3.42 -0.77 -6.10
N ILE A 39 -4.41 -1.59 -6.48
CA ILE A 39 -5.66 -1.70 -5.73
C ILE A 39 -5.37 -2.12 -4.29
N PHE A 40 -4.54 -3.15 -4.08
CA PHE A 40 -4.15 -3.58 -2.75
C PHE A 40 -3.30 -2.55 -2.00
N ALA A 41 -2.42 -1.83 -2.67
CA ALA A 41 -1.64 -0.76 -2.05
C ALA A 41 -2.54 0.35 -1.48
N PHE A 42 -3.69 0.63 -2.11
CA PHE A 42 -4.66 1.61 -1.61
C PHE A 42 -5.65 1.03 -0.59
N THR A 43 -6.11 -0.20 -0.75
CA THR A 43 -7.17 -0.76 0.09
C THR A 43 -6.66 -1.42 1.36
N VAL A 44 -5.50 -2.08 1.34
CA VAL A 44 -5.00 -2.85 2.49
C VAL A 44 -4.57 -1.95 3.66
N PRO A 45 -3.81 -0.85 3.47
CA PRO A 45 -3.40 0.00 4.58
C PRO A 45 -4.52 0.60 5.44
N PRO A 46 -5.62 1.18 4.88
CA PRO A 46 -6.71 1.69 5.70
C PRO A 46 -7.41 0.55 6.43
N ILE A 47 -7.64 -0.60 5.77
CA ILE A 47 -8.25 -1.75 6.43
C ILE A 47 -7.40 -2.22 7.63
N ARG A 48 -6.08 -2.31 7.44
CA ARG A 48 -5.13 -2.69 8.49
C ARG A 48 -5.14 -1.74 9.68
N LYS A 49 -5.21 -0.42 9.43
CA LYS A 49 -5.23 0.60 10.50
C LYS A 49 -6.57 0.64 11.23
N HIS A 50 -7.69 0.56 10.51
CA HIS A 50 -9.02 0.79 11.09
C HIS A 50 -9.64 -0.46 11.72
N PHE A 51 -9.45 -1.65 11.14
CA PHE A 51 -10.12 -2.87 11.62
C PHE A 51 -9.19 -3.80 12.38
N PHE A 52 -7.89 -3.81 12.06
CA PHE A 52 -6.91 -4.72 12.66
C PHE A 52 -6.03 -4.06 13.73
N GLY A 53 -6.30 -2.81 14.11
CA GLY A 53 -5.62 -2.12 15.22
C GLY A 53 -4.13 -1.86 14.97
N TYR A 54 -3.67 -1.89 13.72
CA TYR A 54 -2.26 -1.68 13.41
C TYR A 54 -1.85 -0.23 13.65
N VAL A 55 -0.89 -0.04 14.57
CA VAL A 55 -0.24 1.25 14.82
C VAL A 55 1.13 1.26 14.14
N PRO A 56 1.42 2.24 13.25
CA PRO A 56 2.73 2.34 12.64
C PRO A 56 3.80 2.63 13.71
N PRO A 57 5.01 2.04 13.60
CA PRO A 57 6.09 2.35 14.51
C PRO A 57 6.49 3.84 14.40
N PRO A 58 7.04 4.42 15.47
CA PRO A 58 7.57 5.78 15.42
C PRO A 58 8.71 5.88 14.38
N PRO A 59 8.89 7.05 13.76
CA PRO A 59 9.94 7.24 12.77
C PRO A 59 11.33 7.12 13.42
N ILE A 60 12.25 6.48 12.70
CA ILE A 60 13.65 6.34 13.12
C ILE A 60 14.33 7.71 13.04
N PRO A 61 15.10 8.12 14.06
CA PRO A 61 15.83 9.37 14.00
C PRO A 61 16.90 9.32 12.92
N THR A 62 16.86 10.27 11.98
CA THR A 62 17.85 10.42 10.91
C THR A 62 19.03 11.32 11.31
N SER A 63 18.92 11.99 12.45
CA SER A 63 19.91 12.93 12.96
C SER A 63 19.98 12.87 14.48
N TYR A 64 21.02 13.47 15.06
CA TYR A 64 21.14 13.57 16.51
C TYR A 64 19.93 14.32 17.07
N PRO A 65 19.20 13.76 18.07
CA PRO A 65 17.99 14.37 18.60
C PRO A 65 18.33 15.60 19.45
N LEU A 66 18.44 16.75 18.78
CA LEU A 66 18.66 18.02 19.45
C LEU A 66 17.38 18.46 20.18
N PRO A 67 17.44 18.70 21.49
CA PRO A 67 16.28 19.19 22.23
C PRO A 67 15.95 20.63 21.81
N GLN A 68 14.67 20.91 21.54
CA GLN A 68 14.18 22.27 21.27
C GLN A 68 14.06 23.07 22.57
N ARG A 69 15.21 23.38 23.17
CA ARG A 69 15.29 24.21 24.38
C ARG A 69 16.44 25.20 24.28
N ALA A 70 16.33 26.31 25.01
CA ALA A 70 17.42 27.25 25.17
C ALA A 70 18.63 26.57 25.85
N ARG A 71 19.83 27.07 25.53
CA ARG A 71 21.08 26.64 26.17
C ARG A 71 20.96 26.90 27.68
N ARG A 72 21.36 25.91 28.46
CA ARG A 72 21.52 26.06 29.91
C ARG A 72 23.02 26.06 30.21
N PRO A 73 23.52 27.00 31.02
CA PRO A 73 24.90 26.94 31.49
C PRO A 73 25.09 25.64 32.30
N ILE A 74 26.23 24.98 32.09
CA ILE A 74 26.64 23.76 32.80
C ILE A 74 27.93 24.08 33.57
N GLN A 75 28.16 23.35 34.67
CA GLN A 75 29.37 23.42 35.48
C GLN A 75 29.90 22.00 35.74
N GLY A 76 31.20 21.84 36.02
CA GLY A 76 31.80 20.61 36.55
C GLY A 76 32.85 19.92 35.68
N TYR A 77 33.26 20.54 34.56
CA TYR A 77 34.33 20.04 33.68
C TYR A 77 35.19 21.20 33.16
N GLU A 78 35.31 22.28 33.94
CA GLU A 78 36.23 23.37 33.67
C GLU A 78 37.67 22.89 33.86
N ASP A 79 38.59 23.33 33.01
CA ASP A 79 40.00 22.98 33.13
C ASP A 79 40.58 23.53 34.44
N GLU A 80 41.38 22.73 35.15
CA GLU A 80 42.22 23.21 36.26
C GLU A 80 43.34 24.07 35.64
N GLU A 81 43.49 25.31 36.10
CA GLU A 81 44.51 26.26 35.61
C GLU A 81 45.95 25.75 35.77
#